data_AF-A0A653CZV4-F1
#
_entry.id   AF-A0A653CZV4-F1
#
_cell.length_a   1.000
_cell.length_b   1.000
_cell.length_c   1.000
_cell.angle_alpha   90.00
_cell.angle_beta   90.00
_cell.angle_gamma   90.00
#
_symmetry.space_group_name_H-M   'P 1'
#
loop_
_entity.id
_entity.type
_entity.pdbx_description
1 polymer ?
#
loop_
_entity_poly.entity_id
_entity_poly.type
_entity_poly.pdbx_seq_one_letter_code
_entity_poly.pdbx_strand_id
1 'polypeptide(L)'
;MGDSITSKSNSSQNEPAMKGWLFKWTNYLKGYQRRWFVLQNGHLSYYRNQAEMAHTCRGSISLHGALIYTVDACTFVITNGGTQTFHIKAASEVERQSWVTALELAKAKAIRNMESEEDEETMESEGGEDWSGLVRKLESQLSELQTCGDVLAKHWKNLAKPLSEMETNADPEALQGKTKEVCERATLFRIATNAMINSCAEYLKTAQNHSHKLIKALQHEKEQRERLQEMVETLAQQHSKLEQAANAHTQRPASE
;
A
#
# COMPACT_ATOMS: atom_id res chain seq x y z
N MET A 1 14.04 35.16 32.97
CA MET A 1 14.48 34.34 31.83
C MET A 1 13.66 33.06 31.82
N GLY A 2 12.74 32.93 30.89
CA GLY A 2 11.92 31.74 30.71
C GLY A 2 11.66 31.57 29.22
N ASP A 3 12.55 30.85 28.55
CA ASP A 3 12.44 30.60 27.12
C ASP A 3 11.44 29.47 26.87
N SER A 4 10.29 29.85 26.32
CA SER A 4 9.31 28.91 25.77
C SER A 4 9.77 28.45 24.39
N ILE A 5 10.29 27.23 24.31
CA ILE A 5 10.55 26.53 23.05
C ILE A 5 9.18 26.08 22.50
N THR A 6 8.68 26.81 21.50
CA THR A 6 7.49 26.39 20.74
C THR A 6 7.88 25.26 19.80
N SER A 7 7.46 24.04 20.09
CA SER A 7 7.53 22.90 19.19
C SER A 7 6.60 23.13 18.00
N LYS A 8 7.18 23.43 16.83
CA LYS A 8 6.45 23.40 15.56
C LYS A 8 6.06 21.95 15.28
N SER A 9 4.76 21.65 15.41
CA SER A 9 4.16 20.40 14.99
C SER A 9 4.29 20.24 13.47
N ASN A 10 4.91 19.13 13.05
CA ASN A 10 5.10 18.74 11.66
C ASN A 10 3.76 18.24 11.06
N SER A 11 2.82 19.17 10.84
CA SER A 11 1.43 18.89 10.42
C SER A 11 1.25 18.71 8.91
N SER A 12 2.32 18.80 8.12
CA SER A 12 2.23 18.83 6.65
C SER A 12 2.25 17.45 5.97
N GLN A 13 2.44 16.35 6.71
CA GLN A 13 2.64 15.02 6.10
C GLN A 13 1.36 14.29 5.70
N ASN A 14 0.16 14.85 5.99
CA ASN A 14 -1.10 14.15 5.74
C ASN A 14 -2.05 14.88 4.78
N GLU A 15 -1.64 16.00 4.18
CA GLU A 15 -2.42 16.66 3.14
C GLU A 15 -2.10 16.11 1.75
N PRO A 16 -3.12 15.82 0.92
CA PRO A 16 -2.91 15.36 -0.43
C PRO A 16 -2.24 16.46 -1.26
N ALA A 17 -1.14 16.12 -1.93
CA ALA A 17 -0.37 17.03 -2.77
C ALA A 17 -1.20 17.61 -3.93
N MET A 18 -2.17 16.86 -4.44
CA MET A 18 -3.13 17.33 -5.44
C MET A 18 -4.42 16.54 -5.35
N LYS A 19 -5.57 17.18 -5.55
CA LYS A 19 -6.88 16.52 -5.65
C LYS A 19 -7.76 17.23 -6.66
N GLY A 20 -8.62 16.49 -7.36
CA GLY A 20 -9.50 17.10 -8.35
C GLY A 20 -10.24 16.08 -9.20
N TRP A 21 -11.10 16.60 -10.08
CA TRP A 21 -11.88 15.78 -11.00
C TRP A 21 -11.11 15.52 -12.28
N LEU A 22 -11.01 14.26 -12.67
CA LEU A 22 -10.50 13.85 -13.98
C LEU A 22 -11.42 12.80 -14.59
N PHE A 23 -11.27 12.55 -15.89
CA PHE A 23 -11.98 11.49 -16.58
C PHE A 23 -11.11 10.25 -16.68
N LYS A 24 -11.56 9.14 -16.10
CA LYS A 24 -10.87 7.86 -16.18
C LYS A 24 -11.56 6.94 -17.18
N TRP A 25 -10.79 6.30 -18.06
CA TRP A 25 -11.33 5.19 -18.86
C TRP A 25 -11.73 4.02 -17.95
N THR A 26 -12.93 3.49 -18.17
CA THR A 26 -13.50 2.38 -17.38
C THR A 26 -13.62 1.10 -18.19
N ASN A 27 -14.40 1.08 -19.27
CA ASN A 27 -14.52 -0.03 -20.22
C ASN A 27 -15.13 0.47 -21.54
N TYR A 28 -15.20 -0.38 -22.57
CA TYR A 28 -15.76 -0.02 -23.88
C TYR A 28 -17.23 0.43 -23.83
N LEU A 29 -18.02 -0.06 -22.87
CA LEU A 29 -19.44 0.28 -22.73
C LEU A 29 -19.67 1.66 -22.08
N LYS A 30 -18.85 2.03 -21.10
CA LYS A 30 -19.01 3.26 -20.30
C LYS A 30 -18.01 4.36 -20.68
N GLY A 31 -16.95 4.00 -21.38
CA GLY A 31 -15.88 4.89 -21.79
C GLY A 31 -15.23 5.65 -20.63
N TYR A 32 -14.95 6.92 -20.88
CA TYR A 32 -14.42 7.87 -19.90
C TYR A 32 -15.49 8.31 -18.92
N GLN A 33 -15.18 8.20 -17.63
CA GLN A 33 -16.08 8.55 -16.54
C GLN A 33 -15.41 9.52 -15.59
N ARG A 34 -16.14 10.54 -15.16
CA ARG A 34 -15.64 11.52 -14.19
C ARG A 34 -15.40 10.83 -12.83
N ARG A 35 -14.20 10.99 -12.29
CA ARG A 35 -13.74 10.41 -11.02
C ARG A 35 -12.96 11.44 -10.23
N TRP A 36 -13.09 11.38 -8.92
CA TRP A 36 -12.33 12.24 -8.02
C TRP A 36 -10.98 11.57 -7.76
N PHE A 37 -9.90 12.23 -8.14
CA PHE A 37 -8.53 11.77 -7.98
C PHE A 37 -7.86 12.48 -6.82
N VAL A 38 -7.01 11.73 -6.11
CA VAL A 38 -6.24 12.22 -4.98
C VAL A 38 -4.82 11.67 -5.10
N LEU A 39 -3.86 12.59 -5.20
CA LEU A 39 -2.43 12.32 -5.16
C LEU A 39 -1.93 12.55 -3.73
N GLN A 40 -1.48 11.49 -3.08
CA GLN A 40 -1.01 11.55 -1.70
C GLN A 40 0.02 10.45 -1.45
N ASN A 41 1.10 10.78 -0.74
CA ASN A 41 2.10 9.82 -0.25
C ASN A 41 2.68 8.90 -1.34
N GLY A 42 2.93 9.42 -2.55
CA GLY A 42 3.46 8.61 -3.66
C GLY A 42 2.45 7.68 -4.32
N HIS A 43 1.16 7.80 -3.99
CA HIS A 43 0.06 7.06 -4.62
C HIS A 43 -0.94 7.99 -5.29
N LEU A 44 -1.46 7.57 -6.44
CA LEU A 44 -2.62 8.21 -7.08
C LEU A 44 -3.84 7.31 -6.93
N SER A 45 -4.79 7.75 -6.10
CA SER A 45 -6.05 7.03 -5.82
C SER A 45 -7.24 7.71 -6.49
N TYR A 46 -8.28 6.94 -6.82
CA TYR A 46 -9.52 7.50 -7.36
C TYR A 46 -10.79 6.94 -6.73
N TYR A 47 -11.82 7.79 -6.73
CA TYR A 47 -13.11 7.58 -6.07
C TYR A 47 -14.25 7.94 -7.04
N ARG A 48 -15.49 7.47 -6.75
CA ARG A 48 -16.66 7.95 -7.53
C ARG A 48 -16.89 9.43 -7.33
N ASN A 49 -16.80 9.90 -6.09
CA ASN A 49 -16.98 11.30 -5.70
C ASN A 49 -16.16 11.60 -4.44
N GLN A 50 -16.13 12.89 -4.06
CA GLN A 50 -15.38 13.39 -2.91
C GLN A 50 -15.96 12.90 -1.56
N ALA A 51 -17.28 12.71 -1.45
CA ALA A 51 -17.93 12.25 -0.22
C ALA A 51 -17.60 10.77 0.09
N GLU A 52 -17.38 9.95 -0.95
CA GLU A 52 -17.01 8.54 -0.83
C GLU A 52 -15.53 8.32 -0.46
N MET A 53 -14.72 9.38 -0.31
CA MET A 53 -13.30 9.26 0.08
C MET A 53 -13.10 8.51 1.40
N ALA A 54 -14.03 8.68 2.35
CA ALA A 54 -13.97 8.02 3.66
C ALA A 54 -14.44 6.55 3.64
N HIS A 55 -15.09 6.11 2.55
CA HIS A 55 -15.85 4.86 2.55
C HIS A 55 -15.33 3.82 1.56
N THR A 56 -14.94 4.19 0.32
CA THR A 56 -14.44 3.19 -0.65
C THR A 56 -13.45 3.77 -1.67
N CYS A 57 -12.18 3.32 -1.63
CA CYS A 57 -11.24 3.54 -2.73
C CYS A 57 -11.57 2.58 -3.88
N ARG A 58 -11.59 3.08 -5.13
CA ARG A 58 -11.90 2.25 -6.32
C ARG A 58 -10.69 1.75 -7.07
N GLY A 59 -9.54 2.30 -6.75
CA GLY A 59 -8.27 1.87 -7.27
C GLY A 59 -7.21 2.91 -6.92
N SER A 60 -6.00 2.41 -6.71
CA SER A 60 -4.83 3.22 -6.40
C SER A 60 -3.65 2.64 -7.16
N ILE A 61 -2.83 3.52 -7.74
CA ILE A 61 -1.59 3.14 -8.40
C ILE A 61 -0.42 3.76 -7.62
N SER A 62 0.57 2.93 -7.29
CA SER A 62 1.84 3.42 -6.73
C SER A 62 2.63 4.11 -7.84
N LEU A 63 3.17 5.29 -7.55
CA LEU A 63 4.02 6.04 -8.47
C LEU A 63 5.47 5.52 -8.47
N HIS A 64 5.84 4.71 -7.49
CA HIS A 64 7.12 4.03 -7.48
C HIS A 64 7.21 3.07 -8.68
N GLY A 65 8.22 3.26 -9.53
CA GLY A 65 8.38 2.51 -10.78
C GLY A 65 7.30 2.79 -11.84
N ALA A 66 6.39 3.75 -11.61
CA ALA A 66 5.34 4.04 -12.59
C ALA A 66 5.88 4.82 -13.79
N LEU A 67 5.43 4.46 -14.98
CA LEU A 67 5.67 5.20 -16.20
C LEU A 67 4.48 6.13 -16.46
N ILE A 68 4.77 7.41 -16.65
CA ILE A 68 3.80 8.45 -16.96
C ILE A 68 4.15 8.99 -18.33
N TYR A 69 3.19 8.99 -19.25
CA TYR A 69 3.37 9.60 -20.56
C TYR A 69 2.09 10.26 -21.04
N THR A 70 2.27 11.34 -21.79
CA THR A 70 1.19 12.10 -22.42
C THR A 70 0.85 11.49 -23.76
N VAL A 71 -0.45 11.42 -24.08
CA VAL A 71 -0.94 10.85 -25.34
C VAL A 71 -1.39 11.94 -26.30
N ASP A 72 -2.12 12.93 -25.79
CA ASP A 72 -2.59 14.10 -26.53
C ASP A 72 -2.65 15.34 -25.61
N ALA A 73 -3.18 16.46 -26.10
CA ALA A 73 -3.26 17.72 -25.36
C ALA A 73 -3.89 17.56 -23.96
N CYS A 74 -4.91 16.72 -23.80
CA CYS A 74 -5.65 16.56 -22.55
C CYS A 74 -5.54 15.16 -21.93
N THR A 75 -4.91 14.20 -22.60
CA THR A 75 -4.88 12.79 -22.19
C THR A 75 -3.48 12.34 -21.80
N PHE A 76 -3.39 11.60 -20.70
CA PHE A 76 -2.15 10.98 -20.22
C PHE A 76 -2.44 9.59 -19.64
N VAL A 77 -1.39 8.77 -19.57
CA VAL A 77 -1.46 7.39 -19.09
C VAL A 77 -0.44 7.20 -17.99
N ILE A 78 -0.85 6.49 -16.94
CA ILE A 78 0.01 6.02 -15.86
C ILE A 78 -0.04 4.50 -15.85
N THR A 79 1.12 3.84 -15.89
CA THR A 79 1.21 2.39 -15.79
C THR A 79 2.28 1.97 -14.79
N ASN A 80 2.04 0.90 -14.04
CA ASN A 80 3.01 0.33 -13.11
C ASN A 80 3.27 -1.14 -13.48
N GLY A 81 4.38 -1.38 -14.19
CA GLY A 81 4.85 -2.71 -14.55
C GLY A 81 3.84 -3.60 -15.30
N GLY A 82 2.87 -3.00 -16.01
CA GLY A 82 1.80 -3.72 -16.73
C GLY A 82 0.67 -4.29 -15.86
N THR A 83 0.79 -4.30 -14.54
CA THR A 83 -0.24 -4.83 -13.62
C THR A 83 -1.43 -3.87 -13.46
N GLN A 84 -1.17 -2.56 -13.55
CA GLN A 84 -2.18 -1.52 -13.43
C GLN A 84 -1.90 -0.40 -14.42
N THR A 85 -2.92 -0.04 -15.21
CA THR A 85 -2.83 1.06 -16.19
C THR A 85 -4.06 1.95 -16.10
N PHE A 86 -3.86 3.24 -15.87
CA PHE A 86 -4.90 4.26 -15.87
C PHE A 86 -4.76 5.16 -17.09
N HIS A 87 -5.76 5.14 -17.95
CA HIS A 87 -5.94 6.15 -19.00
C HIS A 87 -6.80 7.29 -18.44
N ILE A 88 -6.23 8.49 -18.43
CA ILE A 88 -6.80 9.64 -17.74
C ILE A 88 -6.85 10.82 -18.71
N LYS A 89 -7.96 11.55 -18.68
CA LYS A 89 -8.19 12.76 -19.47
C LYS A 89 -8.57 13.92 -18.55
N ALA A 90 -7.89 15.05 -18.69
CA ALA A 90 -8.19 16.31 -18.02
C ALA A 90 -9.17 17.17 -18.83
N ALA A 91 -9.72 18.22 -18.23
CA ALA A 91 -10.63 19.14 -18.90
C ALA A 91 -9.90 20.09 -19.85
N SER A 92 -8.62 20.37 -19.60
CA SER A 92 -7.78 21.22 -20.45
C SER A 92 -6.33 20.73 -20.49
N GLU A 93 -5.59 21.21 -21.47
CA GLU A 93 -4.15 20.98 -21.57
C GLU A 93 -3.38 21.52 -20.36
N VAL A 94 -3.78 22.69 -19.86
CA VAL A 94 -3.18 23.31 -18.67
C VAL A 94 -3.41 22.43 -17.44
N GLU A 95 -4.62 21.92 -17.26
CA GLU A 95 -4.93 21.01 -16.15
C GLU A 95 -4.16 19.70 -16.29
N ARG A 96 -4.11 19.12 -17.51
CA ARG A 96 -3.29 17.93 -17.81
C ARG A 96 -1.84 18.15 -17.41
N GLN A 97 -1.26 19.28 -17.82
CA GLN A 97 0.13 19.61 -17.51
C GLN A 97 0.36 19.76 -16.00
N SER A 98 -0.56 20.44 -15.30
CA SER A 98 -0.50 20.58 -13.84
C SER A 98 -0.51 19.21 -13.14
N TRP A 99 -1.36 18.28 -13.57
CA TRP A 99 -1.41 16.93 -13.01
C TRP A 99 -0.14 16.14 -13.28
N VAL A 100 0.35 16.14 -14.53
CA VAL A 100 1.59 15.42 -14.89
C VAL A 100 2.77 15.96 -14.09
N THR A 101 2.92 17.28 -13.96
CA THR A 101 3.98 17.89 -13.16
C THR A 101 3.88 17.48 -11.68
N ALA A 102 2.68 17.53 -11.09
CA ALA A 102 2.50 17.11 -9.70
C ALA A 102 2.83 15.62 -9.48
N LEU A 103 2.45 14.76 -10.44
CA LEU A 103 2.73 13.33 -10.39
C LEU A 103 4.23 13.03 -10.51
N GLU A 104 4.94 13.68 -11.43
CA GLU A 104 6.39 13.52 -11.59
C GLU A 104 7.15 14.04 -10.36
N LEU A 105 6.72 15.17 -9.78
CA LEU A 105 7.29 15.67 -8.53
C LEU A 105 7.05 14.72 -7.36
N ALA A 106 5.84 14.14 -7.26
CA ALA A 106 5.52 13.17 -6.23
C ALA A 106 6.30 11.86 -6.41
N LYS A 107 6.50 11.42 -7.65
CA LYS A 107 7.34 10.27 -7.99
C LYS A 107 8.81 10.51 -7.61
N ALA A 108 9.37 11.66 -8.02
CA ALA A 108 10.75 12.02 -7.66
C ALA A 108 10.93 12.19 -6.15
N LYS A 109 9.94 12.76 -5.45
CA LYS A 109 9.95 12.84 -3.99
C LYS A 109 9.89 11.47 -3.34
N ALA A 110 9.05 10.56 -3.86
CA ALA A 110 8.98 9.20 -3.37
C ALA A 110 10.33 8.48 -3.54
N ILE A 111 11.00 8.64 -4.69
CA ILE A 111 12.34 8.08 -4.94
C ILE A 111 13.38 8.68 -3.98
N ARG A 112 13.47 10.01 -3.89
CA ARG A 112 14.45 10.68 -3.01
C ARG A 112 14.26 10.38 -1.54
N ASN A 113 13.02 10.25 -1.06
CA ASN A 113 12.78 9.82 0.31
C ASN A 113 13.32 8.40 0.56
N MET A 114 13.34 7.52 -0.46
CA MET A 114 13.96 6.21 -0.33
C MET A 114 15.49 6.33 -0.30
N GLU A 115 16.07 7.19 -1.14
CA GLU A 115 17.53 7.44 -1.25
C GLU A 115 18.10 8.20 -0.03
N SER A 116 17.40 9.18 0.53
CA SER A 116 17.87 9.90 1.73
C SER A 116 17.83 9.04 2.99
N GLU A 117 16.93 8.05 3.04
CA GLU A 117 16.93 7.01 4.07
C GLU A 117 18.04 5.98 3.84
N GLU A 118 18.57 5.83 2.61
CA GLU A 118 19.73 4.97 2.33
C GLU A 118 21.03 5.57 2.92
N ASP A 119 21.21 6.90 2.86
CA ASP A 119 22.40 7.58 3.41
C ASP A 119 22.42 7.59 4.95
N GLU A 120 21.26 7.75 5.62
CA GLU A 120 21.16 7.67 7.09
C GLU A 120 21.31 6.22 7.62
N GLU A 121 20.89 5.20 6.85
CA GLU A 121 20.98 3.78 7.25
C GLU A 121 22.36 3.16 7.01
N THR A 122 23.22 3.72 6.14
CA THR A 122 24.63 3.29 6.05
C THR A 122 25.42 3.49 7.35
N MET A 123 24.96 4.36 8.25
CA MET A 123 25.61 4.58 9.57
C MET A 123 25.03 3.74 10.72
N GLU A 124 23.86 3.10 10.56
CA GLU A 124 23.20 2.34 11.65
C GLU A 124 23.22 0.81 11.47
N SER A 125 23.93 0.31 10.45
CA SER A 125 24.07 -1.12 10.15
C SER A 125 25.02 -1.86 11.11
N GLU A 126 24.66 -1.97 12.39
CA GLU A 126 25.20 -3.00 13.30
C GLU A 126 24.13 -3.71 14.16
N GLY A 127 22.86 -3.32 14.10
CA GLY A 127 21.76 -4.02 14.77
C GLY A 127 20.91 -4.81 13.78
N GLY A 128 21.07 -6.13 13.71
CA GLY A 128 20.26 -6.98 12.84
C GLY A 128 18.76 -6.72 13.03
N GLU A 129 18.11 -6.19 11.99
CA GLU A 129 16.67 -5.93 12.00
C GLU A 129 15.93 -7.28 12.19
N ASP A 130 15.24 -7.47 13.32
CA ASP A 130 14.49 -8.71 13.63
C ASP A 130 13.21 -8.80 12.79
N TRP A 131 13.38 -9.12 11.51
CA TRP A 131 12.31 -9.38 10.55
C TRP A 131 11.37 -10.49 11.01
N SER A 132 11.93 -11.52 11.65
CA SER A 132 11.17 -12.63 12.21
C SER A 132 10.25 -12.15 13.34
N GLY A 133 10.69 -11.19 14.15
CA GLY A 133 9.88 -10.52 15.17
C GLY A 133 8.75 -9.70 14.56
N LEU A 134 9.02 -8.93 13.51
CA LEU A 134 7.99 -8.15 12.81
C LEU A 134 6.91 -9.04 12.17
N VAL A 135 7.32 -10.12 11.50
CA VAL A 135 6.36 -11.08 10.90
C VAL A 135 5.47 -11.69 11.96
N ARG A 136 6.04 -12.19 13.07
CA ARG A 136 5.27 -12.72 14.21
C ARG A 136 4.30 -11.70 14.79
N LYS A 137 4.70 -10.43 14.86
CA LYS A 137 3.82 -9.34 15.32
C LYS A 137 2.64 -9.13 14.38
N LEU A 138 2.87 -9.06 13.07
CA LEU A 138 1.81 -8.90 12.08
C LEU A 138 0.85 -10.11 12.08
N GLU A 139 1.37 -11.32 12.24
CA GLU A 139 0.56 -12.55 12.38
C GLU A 139 -0.32 -12.49 13.64
N SER A 140 0.22 -12.06 14.78
CA SER A 140 -0.55 -11.88 16.01
C SER A 140 -1.68 -10.86 15.82
N GLN A 141 -1.37 -9.69 15.25
CA GLN A 141 -2.36 -8.65 15.00
C GLN A 141 -3.44 -9.09 14.00
N LEU A 142 -3.08 -9.91 13.01
CA LEU A 142 -4.04 -10.49 12.07
C LEU A 142 -5.00 -11.46 12.78
N SER A 143 -4.49 -12.28 13.70
CA SER A 143 -5.30 -13.20 14.52
C SER A 143 -6.28 -12.45 15.43
N GLU A 144 -5.82 -11.37 16.06
CA GLU A 144 -6.69 -10.48 16.85
C GLU A 144 -7.80 -9.86 15.98
N LEU A 145 -7.45 -9.39 14.78
CA LEU A 145 -8.40 -8.82 13.84
C LEU A 145 -9.47 -9.83 13.40
N GLN A 146 -9.06 -11.08 13.13
CA GLN A 146 -10.00 -12.18 12.82
C GLN A 146 -10.96 -12.44 13.99
N THR A 147 -10.42 -12.48 15.21
CA THR A 147 -11.22 -12.66 16.43
C THR A 147 -12.24 -11.52 16.61
N CYS A 148 -11.82 -10.26 16.43
CA CYS A 148 -12.73 -9.12 16.45
C CYS A 148 -13.81 -9.22 15.36
N GLY A 149 -13.44 -9.68 14.15
CA GLY A 149 -14.37 -9.92 13.06
C GLY A 149 -15.44 -10.95 13.39
N ASP A 150 -15.06 -12.07 14.02
CA ASP A 150 -15.99 -13.12 14.43
C ASP A 150 -16.97 -12.62 15.52
N VAL A 151 -16.45 -11.89 16.51
CA VAL A 151 -17.25 -11.26 17.57
C VAL A 151 -18.23 -10.26 16.98
N LEU A 152 -17.78 -9.41 16.05
CA LEU A 152 -18.63 -8.45 15.34
C LEU A 152 -19.75 -9.15 14.57
N ALA A 153 -19.43 -10.20 13.81
CA ALA A 153 -20.40 -10.98 13.05
C ALA A 153 -21.43 -11.67 13.96
N LYS A 154 -21.01 -12.18 15.12
CA LYS A 154 -21.91 -12.78 16.11
C LYS A 154 -22.86 -11.73 16.70
N HIS A 155 -22.36 -10.56 17.09
CA HIS A 155 -23.21 -9.49 17.62
C HIS A 155 -24.17 -8.93 16.57
N TRP A 156 -23.74 -8.82 15.30
CA TRP A 156 -24.63 -8.46 14.19
C TRP A 156 -25.79 -9.45 14.03
N LYS A 157 -25.50 -10.76 13.98
CA LYS A 157 -26.55 -11.80 13.88
C LYS A 157 -27.56 -11.72 15.02
N ASN A 158 -27.08 -11.47 16.24
CA ASN A 158 -27.94 -11.31 17.40
C ASN A 158 -28.78 -10.04 17.32
N LEU A 159 -28.26 -8.94 16.78
CA LEU A 159 -28.99 -7.68 16.66
C LEU A 159 -30.02 -7.69 15.51
N ALA A 160 -29.71 -8.33 14.38
CA ALA A 160 -30.52 -8.29 13.16
C ALA A 160 -31.93 -8.87 13.35
N LYS A 161 -32.06 -9.96 14.13
CA LYS A 161 -33.35 -10.64 14.33
C LYS A 161 -34.36 -9.77 15.11
N PRO A 162 -34.06 -9.24 16.32
CA PRO A 162 -34.95 -8.31 17.01
C PRO A 162 -35.26 -7.03 16.23
N LEU A 163 -34.31 -6.52 15.44
CA LEU A 163 -34.55 -5.36 14.57
C LEU A 163 -35.64 -5.64 13.52
N SER A 164 -35.53 -6.77 12.81
CA SER A 164 -36.52 -7.18 11.81
C SER A 164 -37.90 -7.47 12.43
N GLU A 165 -37.89 -8.05 13.63
CA GLU A 165 -39.12 -8.28 14.38
C GLU A 165 -39.76 -6.98 14.89
N MET A 166 -38.99 -5.92 15.12
CA MET A 166 -39.52 -4.61 15.51
C MET A 166 -40.18 -3.89 14.33
N GLU A 167 -39.66 -4.05 13.11
CA GLU A 167 -40.23 -3.49 11.87
C GLU A 167 -41.61 -4.07 11.51
N THR A 168 -41.92 -5.28 12.01
CA THR A 168 -43.11 -6.05 11.62
C THR A 168 -44.25 -6.03 12.64
N ASN A 169 -44.03 -5.52 13.87
CA ASN A 169 -45.03 -5.53 14.93
C ASN A 169 -45.71 -4.17 15.12
N ALA A 170 -47.05 -4.17 15.23
CA ALA A 170 -47.87 -2.96 15.40
C ALA A 170 -48.39 -2.75 16.84
N ASP A 171 -48.06 -3.65 17.78
CA ASP A 171 -48.54 -3.60 19.17
C ASP A 171 -47.62 -2.75 20.09
N PRO A 172 -48.12 -1.65 20.69
CA PRO A 172 -47.31 -0.73 21.51
C PRO A 172 -46.63 -1.36 22.73
N GLU A 173 -47.26 -2.33 23.39
CA GLU A 173 -46.74 -2.92 24.63
C GLU A 173 -45.61 -3.93 24.34
N ALA A 174 -45.76 -4.70 23.26
CA ALA A 174 -44.72 -5.57 22.73
C ALA A 174 -43.49 -4.79 22.20
N LEU A 175 -43.69 -3.57 21.71
CA LEU A 175 -42.62 -2.69 21.21
C LEU A 175 -41.67 -2.22 22.30
N GLN A 176 -42.16 -1.97 23.52
CA GLN A 176 -41.33 -1.45 24.61
C GLN A 176 -40.29 -2.47 25.09
N GLY A 177 -40.67 -3.74 25.23
CA GLY A 177 -39.76 -4.84 25.58
C GLY A 177 -38.69 -5.08 24.50
N LYS A 178 -39.10 -5.06 23.23
CA LYS A 178 -38.20 -5.21 22.08
C LYS A 178 -37.23 -4.05 21.92
N THR A 179 -37.67 -2.82 22.21
CA THR A 179 -36.81 -1.63 22.17
C THR A 179 -35.63 -1.77 23.14
N LYS A 180 -35.89 -2.25 24.37
CA LYS A 180 -34.83 -2.48 25.36
C LYS A 180 -33.84 -3.56 24.90
N GLU A 181 -34.35 -4.68 24.38
CA GLU A 181 -33.53 -5.77 23.85
C GLU A 181 -32.66 -5.33 22.67
N VAL A 182 -33.21 -4.55 21.74
CA VAL A 182 -32.48 -3.96 20.62
C VAL A 182 -31.38 -3.02 21.13
N CYS A 183 -31.66 -2.16 22.11
CA CYS A 183 -30.66 -1.25 22.69
C CYS A 183 -29.48 -2.00 23.34
N GLU A 184 -29.75 -3.07 24.10
CA GLU A 184 -28.72 -3.89 24.73
C GLU A 184 -27.83 -4.57 23.67
N ARG A 185 -28.44 -5.19 22.66
CA ARG A 185 -27.71 -5.86 21.57
C ARG A 185 -26.97 -4.88 20.66
N ALA A 186 -27.51 -3.68 20.43
CA ALA A 186 -26.86 -2.62 19.68
C ALA A 186 -25.63 -2.07 20.41
N THR A 187 -25.70 -2.00 21.74
CA THR A 187 -24.55 -1.59 22.56
C THR A 187 -23.39 -2.59 22.42
N LEU A 188 -23.68 -3.90 22.47
CA LEU A 188 -22.66 -4.93 22.26
C LEU A 188 -22.07 -4.89 20.85
N PHE A 189 -22.90 -4.72 19.82
CA PHE A 189 -22.45 -4.56 18.44
C PHE A 189 -21.54 -3.33 18.28
N ARG A 190 -21.89 -2.21 18.92
CA ARG A 190 -21.07 -0.98 18.91
C ARG A 190 -19.71 -1.19 19.57
N ILE A 191 -19.67 -1.88 20.71
CA ILE A 191 -18.41 -2.21 21.40
C ILE A 191 -17.51 -3.07 20.50
N ALA A 192 -18.08 -4.13 19.90
CA ALA A 192 -17.35 -5.00 18.98
C ALA A 192 -16.84 -4.25 17.73
N THR A 193 -17.64 -3.35 17.18
CA THR A 193 -17.26 -2.51 16.03
C THR A 193 -16.09 -1.60 16.38
N ASN A 194 -16.11 -0.97 17.56
CA ASN A 194 -15.03 -0.10 18.00
C ASN A 194 -13.72 -0.89 18.22
N ALA A 195 -13.80 -2.08 18.82
CA ALA A 195 -12.65 -2.98 18.95
C ALA A 195 -12.06 -3.33 17.57
N MET A 196 -12.90 -3.71 16.59
CA MET A 196 -12.47 -4.01 15.23
C MET A 196 -11.78 -2.81 14.55
N ILE A 197 -12.34 -1.61 14.69
CA ILE A 197 -11.74 -0.38 14.13
C ILE A 197 -10.34 -0.13 14.70
N ASN A 198 -10.19 -0.30 16.02
CA ASN A 198 -8.89 -0.09 16.68
C ASN A 198 -7.87 -1.15 16.23
N SER A 199 -8.23 -2.43 16.20
CA SER A 199 -7.35 -3.50 15.70
C SER A 199 -6.95 -3.29 14.23
N CYS A 200 -7.89 -2.86 13.37
CA CYS A 200 -7.59 -2.46 12.00
C CYS A 200 -6.56 -1.33 11.93
N ALA A 201 -6.74 -0.29 12.75
CA ALA A 201 -5.84 0.87 12.76
C ALA A 201 -4.43 0.50 13.23
N GLU A 202 -4.31 -0.34 14.26
CA GLU A 202 -3.01 -0.81 14.76
C GLU A 202 -2.28 -1.70 13.75
N TYR A 203 -3.01 -2.61 13.09
CA TYR A 203 -2.46 -3.44 12.02
C TYR A 203 -1.98 -2.56 10.86
N LEU A 204 -2.82 -1.63 10.39
CA LEU A 204 -2.48 -0.74 9.29
C LEU A 204 -1.24 0.11 9.62
N LYS A 205 -1.18 0.67 10.83
CA LYS A 205 -0.02 1.44 11.29
C LYS A 205 1.26 0.61 11.29
N THR A 206 1.18 -0.62 11.80
CA THR A 206 2.35 -1.51 11.86
C THR A 206 2.81 -1.91 10.46
N ALA A 207 1.87 -2.26 9.59
CA ALA A 207 2.12 -2.61 8.20
C ALA A 207 2.70 -1.42 7.42
N GLN A 208 2.14 -0.22 7.53
CA GLN A 208 2.63 0.96 6.80
C GLN A 208 4.04 1.36 7.23
N ASN A 209 4.32 1.36 8.53
CA ASN A 209 5.63 1.76 9.05
C ASN A 209 6.77 0.84 8.60
N HIS A 210 6.47 -0.43 8.31
CA HIS A 210 7.50 -1.41 7.94
C HIS A 210 7.36 -1.94 6.51
N SER A 211 6.29 -1.59 5.78
CA SER A 211 6.07 -2.06 4.40
C SER A 211 7.19 -1.61 3.49
N HIS A 212 7.68 -0.38 3.65
CA HIS A 212 8.78 0.15 2.87
C HIS A 212 10.09 -0.62 3.17
N LYS A 213 10.38 -0.82 4.45
CA LYS A 213 11.56 -1.58 4.87
C LYS A 213 11.52 -3.05 4.38
N LEU A 214 10.36 -3.70 4.40
CA LEU A 214 10.19 -5.05 3.85
C LEU A 214 10.44 -5.11 2.34
N ILE A 215 9.99 -4.09 1.60
CA ILE A 215 10.24 -3.98 0.16
C ILE A 215 11.75 -3.80 -0.09
N LYS A 216 12.41 -2.94 0.69
CA LYS A 216 13.87 -2.74 0.62
C LYS A 216 14.64 -4.03 0.93
N ALA A 217 14.31 -4.72 2.02
CA ALA A 217 14.96 -5.99 2.39
C ALA A 217 14.80 -7.06 1.30
N LEU A 218 13.61 -7.16 0.70
CA LEU A 218 13.36 -8.07 -0.42
C LEU A 218 14.18 -7.70 -1.66
N GLN A 219 14.32 -6.41 -1.96
CA GLN A 219 15.12 -5.95 -3.08
C GLN A 219 16.61 -6.23 -2.86
N HIS A 220 17.11 -6.00 -1.64
CA HIS A 220 18.48 -6.34 -1.25
C HIS A 220 18.77 -7.83 -1.40
N GLU A 221 17.86 -8.70 -0.95
CA GLU A 221 18.01 -10.16 -1.11
C GLU A 221 18.07 -10.56 -2.59
N LYS A 222 17.22 -9.97 -3.45
CA LYS A 222 17.25 -10.21 -4.90
C LYS A 222 18.59 -9.82 -5.54
N GLU A 223 19.12 -8.65 -5.20
CA GLU A 223 20.39 -8.16 -5.73
C GLU A 223 21.58 -8.98 -5.23
N GLN A 224 21.55 -9.40 -3.96
CA GLN A 224 22.55 -10.33 -3.41
C GLN A 224 22.52 -11.66 -4.14
N ARG A 225 21.33 -12.20 -4.40
CA ARG A 225 21.15 -13.45 -5.14
C ARG A 225 21.66 -13.35 -6.58
N GLU A 226 21.39 -12.25 -7.28
CA GLU A 226 21.90 -12.00 -8.63
C GLU A 226 23.43 -11.93 -8.64
N ARG A 227 24.04 -11.18 -7.72
CA ARG A 227 25.51 -11.10 -7.56
C ARG A 227 26.14 -12.47 -7.27
N LEU A 228 25.53 -13.25 -6.38
CA LEU A 228 26.01 -14.60 -6.06
C LEU A 228 25.91 -15.52 -7.29
N GLN A 229 24.84 -15.39 -8.09
CA GLN A 229 24.69 -16.14 -9.32
C GLN A 229 25.80 -15.81 -10.33
N GLU A 230 26.08 -14.52 -10.58
CA GLU A 230 27.16 -14.09 -11.47
C GLU A 230 28.53 -14.59 -11.00
N MET A 231 28.78 -14.56 -9.69
CA MET A 231 30.01 -15.06 -9.09
C MET A 231 30.15 -16.57 -9.30
N VAL A 232 29.09 -17.34 -9.10
CA VAL A 232 29.08 -18.79 -9.34
C VAL A 232 29.32 -19.10 -10.83
N GLU A 233 28.68 -18.37 -11.74
CA GLU A 233 28.90 -18.51 -13.19
C GLU A 233 30.35 -18.20 -13.58
N THR A 234 30.92 -17.14 -13.02
CA THR A 234 32.32 -16.76 -13.25
C THR A 234 33.28 -17.83 -12.74
N LEU A 235 33.05 -18.35 -11.53
CA LEU A 235 33.84 -19.43 -10.95
C LEU A 235 33.75 -20.72 -11.79
N ALA A 236 32.56 -21.05 -12.29
CA ALA A 236 32.37 -22.21 -13.18
C ALA A 236 33.14 -22.05 -14.50
N GLN A 237 33.12 -20.86 -15.11
CA GLN A 237 33.90 -20.56 -16.32
C GLN A 237 35.42 -20.66 -16.06
N GLN A 238 35.88 -20.12 -14.93
CA GLN A 238 37.29 -20.22 -14.53
C GLN A 238 37.71 -21.67 -14.32
N HIS A 239 36.89 -22.48 -13.64
CA HIS A 239 37.14 -23.90 -13.45
C HIS A 239 37.26 -24.65 -14.79
N SER A 240 36.33 -24.42 -15.72
CA SER A 240 36.37 -25.07 -17.05
C SER A 240 37.62 -24.69 -17.84
N LYS A 241 38.06 -23.43 -17.79
CA LYS A 241 39.32 -22.98 -18.42
C LYS A 241 40.54 -23.66 -17.81
N LEU A 242 40.60 -23.77 -16.49
CA LEU A 242 41.69 -24.44 -15.78
C LEU A 242 41.73 -25.93 -16.13
N GLU A 243 40.58 -26.60 -16.18
CA GLU A 243 40.46 -28.01 -16.55
C GLU A 243 40.95 -28.26 -18.00
N GLN A 244 40.56 -27.40 -18.94
CA GLN A 244 41.07 -27.47 -20.33
C GLN A 244 42.58 -27.27 -20.40
N ALA A 245 43.12 -26.29 -19.67
CA ALA A 245 44.56 -26.02 -19.65
C ALA A 245 45.35 -27.18 -19.04
N ALA A 246 44.84 -27.81 -17.99
CA ALA A 246 45.43 -29.00 -17.37
C ALA A 246 45.43 -30.19 -18.34
N ASN A 247 44.28 -30.49 -18.97
CA ASN A 247 44.16 -31.57 -19.96
C ASN A 247 45.10 -31.37 -21.16
N ALA A 248 45.22 -30.14 -21.66
CA ALA A 248 46.17 -29.81 -22.74
C ALA A 248 47.63 -30.03 -22.33
N HIS A 249 47.99 -29.77 -21.07
CA HIS A 249 49.32 -30.07 -20.54
C HIS A 249 49.57 -31.59 -20.43
N THR A 250 48.57 -32.36 -20.00
CA THR A 250 48.68 -33.82 -19.88
C THR A 250 48.77 -34.54 -21.23
N GLN A 251 48.19 -33.97 -22.28
CA GLN A 251 48.22 -34.54 -23.64
C GLN A 251 49.47 -34.16 -24.46
N ARG A 252 50.37 -33.33 -23.92
CA ARG A 252 51.61 -32.93 -24.60
C ARG A 252 52.59 -34.12 -24.56
N PRO A 253 52.97 -34.73 -25.70
CA PRO A 253 53.92 -35.85 -25.66
C PRO A 253 55.26 -35.34 -25.14
N ALA A 254 55.94 -36.15 -24.31
CA ALA A 254 57.29 -35.87 -23.89
C ALA A 254 58.16 -35.77 -25.14
N SER A 255 58.53 -34.54 -25.51
CA SER A 255 59.51 -34.29 -26.55
C SER A 255 60.86 -34.82 -26.05
N GLU A 256 61.39 -35.80 -26.80
CA GLU A 256 62.71 -36.43 -26.67
C GLU A 256 63.86 -35.44 -26.46
#